data_AF-A0A6H9SNZ7-F1
#
_entry.id   AF-A0A6H9SNZ7-F1
#
_cell.length_a   1.000
_cell.length_b   1.000
_cell.length_c   1.000
_cell.angle_alpha   90.00
_cell.angle_beta   90.00
_cell.angle_gamma   90.00
#
_symmetry.space_group_name_H-M   'P 1'
#
loop_
_entity.id
_entity.type
_entity.pdbx_description
1 polymer ?
#
loop_
_entity_poly.entity_id
_entity_poly.type
_entity_poly.pdbx_seq_one_letter_code
_entity_poly.pdbx_strand_id
1 'polypeptide(L)'
;MTTFNVMVPVAGVLTLPFLPLLHELIRRSDVAALPIGDGPFVDQALLAARWRDALRMHAGGAQPAATADPAAAPPWHALGLVVRDDDEIRVVRGEHCDDVLYARRTITLDGGTRAAYAFAEQRIDIRAGATVGMLAHAPHIDVDNAVLRGAVVGGTMVLHGAGGFACLYGEPIVFGKTADAALDAASADLPDPPRRAVSLTRHFAKLPHRYVHGRYLLPCDVRLPAHTAMQGNLVVDGTLVLGDGCVLHGSVKAHRVELERHAFLHGGVFARDDVLLASGSCIDGVVSAGGLLRLTGARIGVAGHPVSACARDVSVIGHACVHGDLVACRSGWFHASR
;
A
#
# COMPACT_ATOMS: atom_id res chain seq x y z
N MET A 1 -25.63 63.28 -17.53
CA MET A 1 -25.00 62.00 -17.93
C MET A 1 -23.64 61.84 -17.23
N THR A 2 -23.60 61.80 -15.90
CA THR A 2 -22.36 61.80 -15.10
C THR A 2 -22.27 60.66 -14.09
N THR A 3 -23.36 59.91 -13.87
CA THR A 3 -23.42 58.77 -12.96
C THR A 3 -22.85 57.48 -13.56
N PHE A 4 -22.79 57.35 -14.88
CA PHE A 4 -22.30 56.11 -15.53
C PHE A 4 -20.77 55.95 -15.50
N ASN A 5 -20.01 57.05 -15.46
CA ASN A 5 -18.54 57.01 -15.50
C ASN A 5 -17.86 56.69 -14.16
N VAL A 6 -18.60 56.70 -13.04
CA VAL A 6 -18.04 56.41 -11.70
C VAL A 6 -18.32 54.98 -11.26
N MET A 7 -19.34 54.32 -11.83
CA MET A 7 -19.72 52.96 -11.43
C MET A 7 -18.72 51.89 -11.90
N VAL A 8 -18.12 52.07 -13.09
CA VAL A 8 -17.17 51.12 -13.68
C VAL A 8 -15.88 50.94 -12.84
N PRO A 9 -15.20 52.01 -12.38
CA PRO A 9 -14.01 51.84 -11.54
C PRO A 9 -14.32 51.25 -10.16
N VAL A 10 -15.49 51.56 -9.57
CA VAL A 10 -15.90 51.00 -8.27
C VAL A 10 -16.19 49.50 -8.38
N ALA A 11 -16.87 49.06 -9.44
CA ALA A 11 -17.10 47.64 -9.69
C ALA A 11 -15.77 46.89 -9.90
N GLY A 12 -14.82 47.47 -10.64
CA GLY A 12 -13.48 46.91 -10.82
C GLY A 12 -12.74 46.71 -9.50
N VAL A 13 -12.76 47.71 -8.61
CA VAL A 13 -12.12 47.62 -7.29
C VAL A 13 -12.81 46.60 -6.37
N LEU A 14 -14.14 46.50 -6.42
CA LEU A 14 -14.89 45.51 -5.64
C LEU A 14 -14.67 44.07 -6.11
N THR A 15 -14.31 43.85 -7.38
CA THR A 15 -14.02 42.51 -7.92
C THR A 15 -12.58 42.03 -7.70
N LEU A 16 -11.62 42.93 -7.41
CA LEU A 16 -10.22 42.59 -7.13
C LEU A 16 -10.04 41.47 -6.07
N PRO A 17 -10.72 41.47 -4.91
CA PRO A 17 -10.57 40.40 -3.92
C PRO A 17 -11.11 39.04 -4.39
N PHE A 18 -11.94 39.00 -5.45
CA PHE A 18 -12.49 37.78 -6.03
C PHE A 18 -11.72 37.27 -7.25
N LEU A 19 -10.72 38.01 -7.74
CA LEU A 19 -9.85 37.54 -8.83
C LEU A 19 -9.13 36.22 -8.53
N PRO A 20 -8.65 35.93 -7.30
CA PRO A 20 -8.08 34.62 -6.99
C PRO A 20 -9.08 33.48 -7.18
N LEU A 21 -10.33 33.69 -6.74
CA LEU A 21 -11.43 32.74 -6.90
C LEU A 21 -11.79 32.54 -8.38
N LEU A 22 -11.85 33.61 -9.18
CA LEU A 22 -12.09 33.52 -10.61
C LEU A 22 -10.93 32.82 -11.33
N HIS A 23 -9.70 33.10 -10.91
CA HIS A 23 -8.50 32.46 -11.45
C HIS A 23 -8.46 30.97 -11.12
N GLU A 24 -8.94 30.57 -9.94
CA GLU A 24 -9.09 29.17 -9.53
C GLU A 24 -10.22 28.44 -10.28
N LEU A 25 -11.30 29.16 -10.62
CA LEU A 25 -12.40 28.66 -11.46
C LEU A 25 -11.96 28.42 -12.92
N ILE A 26 -11.08 29.27 -13.45
CA ILE A 26 -10.59 29.21 -14.84
C ILE A 26 -9.36 28.28 -14.95
N ARG A 27 -8.46 28.32 -13.97
CA ARG A 27 -7.30 27.43 -13.82
C ARG A 27 -7.46 26.69 -12.50
N ARG A 28 -8.17 25.55 -12.54
CA ARG A 28 -8.23 24.59 -11.43
C ARG A 28 -6.80 24.20 -11.04
N SER A 29 -6.29 24.85 -10.01
CA SER A 29 -4.95 24.63 -9.44
C SER A 29 -4.98 23.58 -8.34
N ASP A 30 -6.18 23.07 -8.03
CA ASP A 30 -6.35 21.93 -7.18
C ASP A 30 -5.75 20.69 -7.85
N VAL A 31 -4.68 20.21 -7.20
CA VAL A 31 -4.34 18.80 -7.15
C VAL A 31 -5.66 18.07 -6.94
N ALA A 32 -6.23 17.51 -8.01
CA ALA A 32 -7.41 16.69 -7.92
C ALA A 32 -7.18 15.74 -6.75
N ALA A 33 -8.09 15.77 -5.76
CA ALA A 33 -8.04 14.80 -4.68
C ALA A 33 -7.85 13.45 -5.35
N LEU A 34 -6.86 12.67 -4.88
CA LEU A 34 -6.71 11.29 -5.33
C LEU A 34 -8.11 10.68 -5.28
N PRO A 35 -8.57 9.99 -6.33
CA PRO A 35 -9.90 9.42 -6.34
C PRO A 35 -9.97 8.37 -5.23
N ILE A 36 -10.42 8.79 -4.05
CA ILE A 36 -10.82 7.90 -2.98
C ILE A 36 -12.16 7.36 -3.47
N GLY A 37 -12.18 6.12 -3.95
CA GLY A 37 -13.41 5.51 -4.41
C GLY A 37 -14.47 5.51 -3.30
N ASP A 38 -15.72 5.79 -3.66
CA ASP A 38 -16.87 5.88 -2.73
C ASP A 38 -17.31 4.53 -2.13
N GLY A 39 -16.44 3.51 -2.15
CA GLY A 39 -16.70 2.24 -1.50
C GLY A 39 -16.52 2.36 0.02
N PRO A 40 -17.31 1.64 0.84
CA PRO A 40 -17.02 1.56 2.27
C PRO A 40 -15.58 1.08 2.43
N PHE A 41 -14.78 1.75 3.27
CA PHE A 41 -13.48 1.24 3.70
C PHE A 41 -13.73 -0.07 4.46
N VAL A 42 -13.68 -1.19 3.73
CA VAL A 42 -13.76 -2.51 4.32
C VAL A 42 -12.37 -2.85 4.81
N ASP A 43 -12.20 -2.87 6.13
CA ASP A 43 -11.05 -3.50 6.76
C ASP A 43 -11.07 -4.99 6.39
N GLN A 44 -10.29 -5.35 5.37
CA GLN A 44 -10.22 -6.71 4.83
C GLN A 44 -9.66 -7.69 5.85
N ALA A 45 -8.77 -7.24 6.74
CA ALA A 45 -8.23 -8.06 7.80
C ALA A 45 -9.32 -8.40 8.83
N LEU A 46 -10.10 -7.40 9.26
CA LEU A 46 -11.25 -7.63 10.14
C LEU A 46 -12.32 -8.49 9.47
N LEU A 47 -12.62 -8.25 8.18
CA LEU A 47 -13.56 -9.07 7.43
C LEU A 47 -13.10 -10.53 7.38
N ALA A 48 -11.85 -10.78 7.02
CA ALA A 48 -11.28 -12.11 6.93
C ALA A 48 -11.28 -12.83 8.30
N ALA A 49 -10.97 -12.12 9.38
CA ALA A 49 -11.04 -12.65 10.74
C ALA A 49 -12.47 -13.06 11.12
N ARG A 50 -13.46 -12.19 10.84
CA ARG A 50 -14.88 -12.49 11.10
C ARG A 50 -15.38 -13.69 10.30
N TRP A 51 -14.97 -13.81 9.03
CA TRP A 51 -15.29 -14.98 8.21
C TRP A 51 -14.67 -16.26 8.78
N ARG A 52 -13.39 -16.24 9.16
CA ARG A 52 -12.73 -17.40 9.76
C ARG A 52 -13.41 -17.82 11.06
N ASP A 53 -13.71 -16.88 11.95
CA ASP A 53 -14.34 -17.20 13.23
C ASP A 53 -15.73 -17.83 13.02
N ALA A 54 -16.50 -17.32 12.06
CA ALA A 54 -17.77 -17.93 11.67
C ALA A 54 -17.58 -19.35 11.09
N LEU A 55 -16.59 -19.57 10.22
CA LEU A 55 -16.31 -20.88 9.62
C LEU A 55 -15.88 -21.90 10.68
N ARG A 56 -15.08 -21.46 11.65
CA ARG A 56 -14.68 -22.29 12.80
C ARG A 56 -15.87 -22.75 13.61
N MET A 57 -16.82 -21.85 13.88
CA MET A 57 -18.06 -22.19 14.60
C MET A 57 -18.92 -23.17 13.79
N HIS A 58 -19.04 -22.95 12.47
CA HIS A 58 -19.78 -23.82 11.56
C HIS A 58 -19.21 -25.26 11.54
N ALA A 59 -17.89 -25.39 11.32
CA ALA A 59 -17.20 -26.68 11.31
C ALA A 59 -17.15 -27.37 12.68
N GLY A 60 -17.41 -26.63 13.77
CA GLY A 60 -17.58 -27.15 15.12
C GLY A 60 -18.98 -27.71 15.40
N GLY A 61 -19.90 -27.66 14.42
CA GLY A 61 -21.30 -28.08 14.60
C GLY A 61 -22.13 -27.12 15.44
N ALA A 62 -21.60 -25.95 15.80
CA ALA A 62 -22.36 -24.91 16.47
C ALA A 62 -23.24 -24.23 15.42
N GLN A 63 -24.51 -24.65 15.33
CA GLN A 63 -25.51 -23.86 14.63
C GLN A 63 -25.59 -22.50 15.33
N PRO A 64 -25.47 -21.38 14.60
CA PRO A 64 -25.83 -20.09 15.17
C PRO A 64 -27.27 -20.26 15.67
N ALA A 65 -27.49 -20.04 16.97
CA ALA A 65 -28.83 -20.00 17.54
C ALA A 65 -29.67 -19.16 16.59
N ALA A 66 -30.87 -19.63 16.23
CA ALA A 66 -31.79 -18.95 15.32
C ALA A 66 -32.16 -17.57 15.90
N THR A 67 -31.25 -16.62 15.78
CA THR A 67 -31.44 -15.23 16.13
C THR A 67 -32.15 -14.61 14.95
N ALA A 68 -33.27 -13.96 15.22
CA ALA A 68 -34.13 -13.31 14.23
C ALA A 68 -33.47 -12.10 13.52
N ASP A 69 -32.14 -12.00 13.56
CA ASP A 69 -31.37 -10.92 12.97
C ASP A 69 -30.69 -11.41 11.68
N PRO A 70 -31.13 -10.95 10.49
CA PRO A 70 -30.47 -11.29 9.22
C PRO A 70 -29.01 -10.82 9.16
N ALA A 71 -28.56 -9.93 10.05
CA ALA A 71 -27.15 -9.57 10.20
C ALA A 71 -26.30 -10.63 10.93
N ALA A 72 -26.93 -11.63 11.58
CA ALA A 72 -26.25 -12.73 12.27
C ALA A 72 -26.07 -13.98 11.39
N ALA A 73 -26.60 -13.99 10.17
CA ALA A 73 -26.39 -15.08 9.22
C ALA A 73 -24.91 -15.13 8.77
N PRO A 74 -24.30 -16.32 8.65
CA PRO A 74 -22.95 -16.44 8.13
C PRO A 74 -22.80 -15.76 6.77
N PRO A 75 -21.70 -15.03 6.52
CA PRO A 75 -21.60 -14.11 5.38
C PRO A 75 -21.66 -14.81 4.01
N TRP A 76 -21.31 -16.10 3.95
CA TRP A 76 -21.40 -16.90 2.72
C TRP A 76 -22.83 -17.35 2.36
N HIS A 77 -23.77 -17.37 3.32
CA HIS A 77 -25.18 -17.71 3.02
C HIS A 77 -25.84 -16.66 2.15
N ALA A 78 -25.55 -15.37 2.39
CA ALA A 78 -26.05 -14.27 1.55
C ALA A 78 -25.56 -14.36 0.09
N LEU A 79 -24.46 -15.09 -0.12
CA LEU A 79 -23.85 -15.33 -1.43
C LEU A 79 -24.28 -16.68 -2.04
N GLY A 80 -25.07 -17.49 -1.33
CA GLY A 80 -25.50 -18.81 -1.79
C GLY A 80 -24.36 -19.85 -1.88
N LEU A 81 -23.26 -19.63 -1.16
CA LEU A 81 -22.07 -20.51 -1.22
C LEU A 81 -22.18 -21.65 -0.21
N VAL A 82 -21.64 -22.81 -0.60
CA VAL A 82 -21.48 -23.97 0.28
C VAL A 82 -20.11 -23.93 0.93
N VAL A 83 -19.99 -24.45 2.15
CA VAL A 83 -18.71 -24.61 2.83
C VAL A 83 -18.24 -26.05 2.67
N ARG A 84 -17.06 -26.23 2.09
CA ARG A 84 -16.31 -27.49 2.14
C ARG A 84 -15.32 -27.38 3.29
N ASP A 85 -15.59 -28.13 4.36
CA ASP A 85 -14.70 -28.24 5.51
C ASP A 85 -13.94 -29.56 5.54
N ASP A 86 -12.67 -29.51 5.95
CA ASP A 86 -11.85 -30.69 6.23
C ASP A 86 -10.72 -30.31 7.21
N ASP A 87 -9.94 -31.29 7.68
CA ASP A 87 -8.72 -31.01 8.41
C ASP A 87 -7.65 -30.43 7.47
N GLU A 88 -7.49 -31.06 6.29
CA GLU A 88 -6.61 -30.63 5.21
C GLU A 88 -7.33 -30.69 3.86
N ILE A 89 -7.27 -29.61 3.08
CA ILE A 89 -7.89 -29.55 1.75
C ILE A 89 -6.78 -29.44 0.71
N ARG A 90 -6.82 -30.35 -0.27
CA ARG A 90 -6.02 -30.23 -1.49
C ARG A 90 -6.94 -30.07 -2.68
N VAL A 91 -6.80 -28.95 -3.38
CA VAL A 91 -7.46 -28.71 -4.66
C VAL A 91 -6.51 -29.19 -5.74
N VAL A 92 -6.93 -30.17 -6.55
CA VAL A 92 -6.05 -30.81 -7.53
C VAL A 92 -6.09 -30.07 -8.87
N ARG A 93 -4.99 -30.14 -9.61
CA ARG A 93 -4.77 -29.42 -10.87
C ARG A 93 -5.99 -29.41 -11.80
N GLY A 94 -6.41 -28.20 -12.19
CA GLY A 94 -7.52 -27.98 -13.12
C GLY A 94 -8.90 -27.91 -12.45
N GLU A 95 -8.99 -28.12 -11.14
CA GLU A 95 -10.24 -27.88 -10.40
C GLU A 95 -10.50 -26.39 -10.19
N HIS A 96 -11.79 -26.05 -10.25
CA HIS A 96 -12.31 -24.74 -9.91
C HIS A 96 -13.28 -24.89 -8.73
N CYS A 97 -12.98 -24.23 -7.62
CA CYS A 97 -13.82 -24.17 -6.45
C CYS A 97 -14.33 -22.73 -6.29
N ASP A 98 -15.60 -22.50 -6.63
CA ASP A 98 -16.26 -21.22 -6.42
C ASP A 98 -16.87 -21.10 -5.00
N ASP A 99 -17.04 -22.24 -4.33
CA ASP A 99 -17.48 -22.37 -2.94
C ASP A 99 -16.37 -22.01 -1.91
N VAL A 100 -16.75 -21.99 -0.62
CA VAL A 100 -15.83 -21.68 0.48
C VAL A 100 -15.06 -22.91 0.90
N LEU A 101 -13.73 -22.85 0.77
CA LEU A 101 -12.82 -23.85 1.33
C LEU A 101 -12.42 -23.45 2.74
N TYR A 102 -12.62 -24.33 3.71
CA TYR A 102 -12.19 -24.14 5.09
C TYR A 102 -11.40 -25.34 5.62
N ALA A 103 -10.15 -25.13 6.05
CA ALA A 103 -9.32 -26.19 6.61
C ALA A 103 -8.81 -25.85 8.03
N ARG A 104 -8.83 -26.84 8.93
CA ARG A 104 -8.28 -26.68 10.29
C ARG A 104 -6.75 -26.66 10.33
N ARG A 105 -6.09 -27.12 9.26
CA ARG A 105 -4.63 -27.08 9.14
C ARG A 105 -4.23 -26.35 7.87
N THR A 106 -4.34 -27.02 6.74
CA THR A 106 -3.68 -26.58 5.50
C THR A 106 -4.63 -26.65 4.31
N ILE A 107 -4.59 -25.61 3.48
CA ILE A 107 -5.11 -25.67 2.10
C ILE A 107 -3.93 -25.67 1.14
N THR A 108 -3.87 -26.64 0.23
CA THR A 108 -2.94 -26.64 -0.89
C THR A 108 -3.70 -26.46 -2.20
N LEU A 109 -3.36 -25.40 -2.93
CA LEU A 109 -3.85 -25.13 -4.28
C LEU A 109 -2.78 -25.55 -5.29
N ASP A 110 -2.98 -26.68 -5.96
CA ASP A 110 -2.04 -27.19 -6.96
C ASP A 110 -2.01 -26.30 -8.22
N GLY A 111 -1.03 -26.51 -9.10
CA GLY A 111 -0.87 -25.66 -10.27
C GLY A 111 -2.08 -25.67 -11.21
N GLY A 112 -2.55 -24.50 -11.61
CA GLY A 112 -3.70 -24.33 -12.50
C GLY A 112 -5.07 -24.45 -11.82
N THR A 113 -5.13 -24.54 -10.49
CA THR A 113 -6.41 -24.53 -9.76
C THR A 113 -6.93 -23.12 -9.56
N ARG A 114 -8.23 -23.00 -9.33
CA ARG A 114 -8.86 -21.75 -8.91
C ARG A 114 -9.67 -21.96 -7.63
N ALA A 115 -9.45 -21.12 -6.64
CA ALA A 115 -10.30 -21.04 -5.45
C ALA A 115 -10.83 -19.62 -5.32
N ALA A 116 -12.15 -19.45 -5.19
CA ALA A 116 -12.74 -18.14 -4.93
C ALA A 116 -12.48 -17.70 -3.48
N TYR A 117 -12.75 -18.61 -2.53
CA TYR A 117 -12.66 -18.36 -1.10
C TYR A 117 -11.85 -19.47 -0.41
N ALA A 118 -10.78 -19.13 0.29
CA ALA A 118 -9.90 -20.10 0.95
C ALA A 118 -9.50 -19.65 2.35
N PHE A 119 -9.88 -20.41 3.37
CA PHE A 119 -9.61 -20.10 4.78
C PHE A 119 -8.91 -21.27 5.45
N ALA A 120 -7.74 -21.04 6.03
CA ALA A 120 -7.05 -22.04 6.83
C ALA A 120 -6.67 -21.50 8.20
N GLU A 121 -6.71 -22.36 9.21
CA GLU A 121 -6.30 -22.00 10.56
C GLU A 121 -4.79 -21.94 10.74
N GLN A 122 -4.01 -22.59 9.86
CA GLN A 122 -2.55 -22.58 9.97
C GLN A 122 -1.89 -22.04 8.69
N ARG A 123 -2.16 -22.67 7.54
CA ARG A 123 -1.38 -22.42 6.32
C ARG A 123 -2.17 -22.55 5.02
N ILE A 124 -1.85 -21.70 4.04
CA ILE A 124 -2.28 -21.87 2.64
C ILE A 124 -1.04 -21.90 1.76
N ASP A 125 -0.91 -22.96 0.95
CA ASP A 125 0.13 -23.11 -0.08
C ASP A 125 -0.50 -22.91 -1.46
N ILE A 126 -0.07 -21.86 -2.18
CA ILE A 126 -0.54 -21.51 -3.51
C ILE A 126 0.56 -21.83 -4.51
N ARG A 127 0.41 -22.91 -5.28
CA ARG A 127 1.43 -23.39 -6.22
C ARG A 127 1.38 -22.67 -7.56
N ALA A 128 2.44 -22.86 -8.35
CA ALA A 128 2.63 -22.23 -9.66
C ALA A 128 1.41 -22.37 -10.59
N GLY A 129 0.85 -21.24 -11.01
CA GLY A 129 -0.32 -21.15 -11.88
C GLY A 129 -1.67 -21.25 -11.17
N ALA A 130 -1.71 -21.43 -9.85
CA ALA A 130 -2.96 -21.35 -9.10
C ALA A 130 -3.48 -19.89 -9.03
N THR A 131 -4.78 -19.75 -8.81
CA THR A 131 -5.45 -18.45 -8.71
C THR A 131 -6.34 -18.36 -7.47
N VAL A 132 -6.20 -17.28 -6.71
CA VAL A 132 -7.18 -16.87 -5.68
C VAL A 132 -8.07 -15.79 -6.27
N GLY A 133 -9.38 -16.04 -6.25
CA GLY A 133 -10.39 -15.19 -6.89
C GLY A 133 -10.81 -14.00 -6.05
N MET A 134 -11.27 -14.24 -4.82
CA MET A 134 -11.99 -13.24 -4.01
C MET A 134 -11.33 -12.97 -2.67
N LEU A 135 -11.16 -13.99 -1.83
CA LEU A 135 -10.60 -13.81 -0.49
C LEU A 135 -9.85 -15.08 -0.05
N ALA A 136 -8.61 -14.91 0.40
CA ALA A 136 -7.87 -15.96 1.08
C ALA A 136 -7.36 -15.48 2.44
N HIS A 137 -7.44 -16.34 3.45
CA HIS A 137 -6.95 -16.02 4.79
C HIS A 137 -6.33 -17.22 5.52
N ALA A 138 -5.10 -17.04 6.00
CA ALA A 138 -4.45 -17.94 6.95
C ALA A 138 -3.28 -17.25 7.67
N PRO A 139 -2.89 -17.70 8.87
CA PRO A 139 -1.72 -17.13 9.55
C PRO A 139 -0.44 -17.19 8.71
N HIS A 140 -0.26 -18.24 7.89
CA HIS A 140 0.88 -18.37 6.99
C HIS A 140 0.40 -18.61 5.56
N ILE A 141 0.88 -17.81 4.61
CA ILE A 141 0.56 -17.97 3.19
C ILE A 141 1.86 -18.02 2.40
N ASP A 142 2.03 -19.08 1.61
CA ASP A 142 3.17 -19.27 0.72
C ASP A 142 2.66 -19.31 -0.72
N VAL A 143 3.22 -18.46 -1.57
CA VAL A 143 2.76 -18.23 -2.93
C VAL A 143 3.93 -18.44 -3.88
N ASP A 144 3.80 -19.37 -4.82
CA ASP A 144 4.78 -19.60 -5.87
C ASP A 144 4.13 -19.39 -7.24
N ASN A 145 4.66 -18.45 -8.03
CA ASN A 145 4.24 -18.16 -9.40
C ASN A 145 2.70 -18.12 -9.65
N ALA A 146 1.95 -17.38 -8.84
CA ALA A 146 0.48 -17.42 -8.84
C ALA A 146 -0.17 -16.03 -9.03
N VAL A 147 -1.48 -16.02 -9.28
CA VAL A 147 -2.28 -14.79 -9.45
C VAL A 147 -3.30 -14.64 -8.32
N LEU A 148 -3.22 -13.53 -7.60
CA LEU A 148 -4.04 -13.20 -6.44
C LEU A 148 -5.00 -12.07 -6.79
N ARG A 149 -6.14 -12.39 -7.40
CA ARG A 149 -7.07 -11.36 -7.93
C ARG A 149 -7.87 -10.66 -6.82
N GLY A 150 -8.10 -11.38 -5.73
CA GLY A 150 -8.85 -10.89 -4.58
C GLY A 150 -7.96 -10.34 -3.48
N ALA A 151 -8.54 -10.21 -2.29
CA ALA A 151 -7.80 -9.91 -1.08
C ALA A 151 -7.13 -11.17 -0.53
N VAL A 152 -5.85 -11.08 -0.19
CA VAL A 152 -5.12 -12.15 0.49
C VAL A 152 -4.62 -11.59 1.80
N VAL A 153 -5.07 -12.19 2.90
CA VAL A 153 -4.80 -11.73 4.26
C VAL A 153 -4.03 -12.81 4.98
N GLY A 154 -2.81 -12.54 5.39
CA GLY A 154 -2.04 -13.47 6.20
C GLY A 154 -1.29 -12.80 7.33
N GLY A 155 -0.96 -13.57 8.38
CA GLY A 155 -0.04 -13.10 9.40
C GLY A 155 1.34 -12.89 8.78
N THR A 156 1.89 -13.96 8.20
CA THR A 156 3.10 -13.92 7.36
C THR A 156 2.77 -14.40 5.96
N MET A 157 3.17 -13.64 4.95
CA MET A 157 3.00 -13.98 3.55
C MET A 157 4.35 -14.00 2.84
N VAL A 158 4.63 -15.06 2.11
CA VAL A 158 5.85 -15.18 1.31
C VAL A 158 5.49 -15.43 -0.14
N LEU A 159 6.01 -14.61 -1.04
CA LEU A 159 5.76 -14.66 -2.48
C LEU A 159 7.05 -14.94 -3.24
N HIS A 160 7.04 -15.99 -4.06
CA HIS A 160 8.16 -16.48 -4.83
C HIS A 160 7.89 -16.48 -6.33
N GLY A 161 8.96 -16.27 -7.12
CA GLY A 161 8.88 -16.29 -8.57
C GLY A 161 8.10 -15.10 -9.12
N ALA A 162 7.22 -15.30 -10.09
CA ALA A 162 6.51 -14.21 -10.75
C ALA A 162 4.99 -14.39 -10.74
N GLY A 163 4.27 -13.31 -10.45
CA GLY A 163 2.81 -13.36 -10.34
C GLY A 163 2.16 -11.99 -10.34
N GLY A 164 0.86 -11.99 -10.10
CA GLY A 164 0.05 -10.77 -10.03
C GLY A 164 -0.78 -10.72 -8.75
N PHE A 165 -1.10 -9.52 -8.29
CA PHE A 165 -1.96 -9.32 -7.12
C PHE A 165 -2.81 -8.04 -7.24
N ALA A 166 -3.92 -8.01 -6.49
CA ALA A 166 -4.71 -6.81 -6.27
C ALA A 166 -4.48 -6.26 -4.85
N CYS A 167 -4.78 -7.04 -3.82
CA CYS A 167 -4.70 -6.60 -2.43
C CYS A 167 -4.03 -7.65 -1.56
N LEU A 168 -2.91 -7.28 -0.93
CA LEU A 168 -2.19 -8.11 0.03
C LEU A 168 -2.22 -7.42 1.39
N TYR A 169 -2.49 -8.19 2.43
CA TYR A 169 -2.52 -7.72 3.81
C TYR A 169 -1.69 -8.68 4.65
N GLY A 170 -0.63 -8.20 5.31
CA GLY A 170 0.15 -9.04 6.20
C GLY A 170 1.33 -8.36 6.86
N GLU A 171 1.84 -9.01 7.91
CA GLU A 171 2.91 -8.48 8.76
C GLU A 171 3.91 -9.60 9.10
N PRO A 172 4.88 -9.92 8.22
CA PRO A 172 5.20 -9.24 6.95
C PRO A 172 4.62 -9.89 5.69
N ILE A 173 4.55 -9.10 4.62
CA ILE A 173 4.48 -9.54 3.22
C ILE A 173 5.89 -9.51 2.64
N VAL A 174 6.43 -10.67 2.31
CA VAL A 174 7.80 -10.84 1.83
C VAL A 174 7.80 -11.31 0.39
N PHE A 175 8.50 -10.60 -0.48
CA PHE A 175 8.76 -11.00 -1.85
C PHE A 175 10.20 -11.54 -1.96
N GLY A 176 10.34 -12.77 -2.44
CA GLY A 176 11.61 -13.45 -2.66
C GLY A 176 12.17 -14.15 -1.42
N LYS A 177 13.40 -14.65 -1.51
CA LYS A 177 14.09 -15.23 -0.34
C LYS A 177 14.34 -14.19 0.74
N THR A 178 13.98 -14.54 1.96
CA THR A 178 14.48 -13.99 3.23
C THR A 178 15.97 -14.33 3.41
N ALA A 179 16.84 -13.89 2.50
CA ALA A 179 18.28 -13.95 2.76
C ALA A 179 18.71 -12.92 3.81
N ASP A 180 17.90 -11.88 4.04
CA ASP A 180 18.26 -10.74 4.89
C ASP A 180 17.35 -10.52 6.11
N ALA A 181 16.39 -11.38 6.45
CA ALA A 181 15.62 -11.17 7.69
C ALA A 181 16.51 -11.19 8.96
N ALA A 182 17.62 -11.92 8.93
CA ALA A 182 18.65 -11.90 9.97
C ALA A 182 19.63 -10.71 9.85
N LEU A 183 19.79 -10.13 8.66
CA LEU A 183 20.63 -8.95 8.42
C LEU A 183 19.86 -7.64 8.61
N ASP A 184 18.53 -7.64 8.48
CA ASP A 184 17.61 -6.53 8.71
C ASP A 184 17.29 -6.34 10.20
N ALA A 185 17.13 -7.43 10.95
CA ALA A 185 17.09 -7.38 12.41
C ALA A 185 18.45 -6.96 12.99
N ALA A 186 19.56 -7.35 12.36
CA ALA A 186 20.90 -6.94 12.76
C ALA A 186 21.29 -5.52 12.30
N SER A 187 20.69 -4.99 11.22
CA SER A 187 20.95 -3.62 10.73
C SER A 187 20.04 -2.56 11.35
N ALA A 188 18.99 -2.96 12.07
CA ALA A 188 18.35 -2.07 13.05
C ALA A 188 19.29 -1.72 14.23
N ASP A 189 20.28 -2.58 14.52
CA ASP A 189 21.24 -2.45 15.63
C ASP A 189 22.66 -2.04 15.19
N LEU A 190 22.92 -1.92 13.88
CA LEU A 190 24.20 -1.37 13.41
C LEU A 190 24.19 0.16 13.58
N PRO A 191 25.19 0.75 14.26
CA PRO A 191 25.26 2.19 14.39
C PRO A 191 25.31 2.82 13.01
N ASP A 192 24.28 3.63 12.74
CA ASP A 192 24.12 4.37 11.51
C ASP A 192 25.42 5.14 11.20
N PRO A 193 26.03 5.00 10.01
CA PRO A 193 27.24 5.74 9.70
C PRO A 193 26.97 7.23 9.92
N PRO A 194 27.92 7.99 10.49
CA PRO A 194 27.66 9.37 10.91
C PRO A 194 27.14 10.21 9.74
N ARG A 195 25.84 10.49 9.76
CA ARG A 195 25.18 11.28 8.72
C ARG A 195 25.39 12.75 9.00
N ARG A 196 25.67 13.52 7.95
CA ARG A 196 25.77 14.97 8.10
C ARG A 196 24.37 15.54 8.28
N ALA A 197 24.08 16.08 9.46
CA ALA A 197 22.86 16.84 9.67
C ALA A 197 22.89 18.11 8.79
N VAL A 198 21.86 18.28 7.96
CA VAL A 198 21.74 19.44 7.08
C VAL A 198 20.38 20.11 7.28
N SER A 199 20.40 21.42 7.52
CA SER A 199 19.17 22.21 7.57
C SER A 199 18.55 22.32 6.18
N LEU A 200 17.26 22.01 6.07
CA LEU A 200 16.47 22.22 4.86
C LEU A 200 16.51 23.68 4.40
N THR A 201 16.38 24.64 5.33
CA THR A 201 16.49 26.08 5.03
C THR A 201 17.82 26.42 4.36
N ARG A 202 18.92 25.83 4.86
CA ARG A 202 20.26 26.07 4.29
C ARG A 202 20.40 25.41 2.92
N HIS A 203 19.89 24.19 2.75
CA HIS A 203 19.93 23.46 1.48
C HIS A 203 19.13 24.21 0.40
N PHE A 204 17.96 24.72 0.75
CA PHE A 204 17.05 25.41 -0.16
C PHE A 204 17.35 26.90 -0.32
N ALA A 205 18.40 27.45 0.31
CA ALA A 205 18.73 28.88 0.27
C ALA A 205 18.91 29.44 -1.16
N LYS A 206 19.29 28.59 -2.11
CA LYS A 206 19.45 28.94 -3.54
C LYS A 206 18.27 28.52 -4.42
N LEU A 207 17.31 27.81 -3.86
CA LEU A 207 16.12 27.35 -4.57
C LEU A 207 14.94 28.27 -4.27
N PRO A 208 14.03 28.47 -5.23
CA PRO A 208 12.75 29.09 -4.92
C PRO A 208 12.03 28.20 -3.90
N HIS A 209 11.74 28.74 -2.71
CA HIS A 209 10.96 28.01 -1.71
C HIS A 209 10.15 28.99 -0.86
N ARG A 210 9.04 28.48 -0.31
CA ARG A 210 8.24 29.18 0.71
C ARG A 210 8.10 28.27 1.90
N TYR A 211 8.30 28.80 3.11
CA TYR A 211 8.00 28.08 4.33
C TYR A 211 6.65 28.55 4.87
N VAL A 212 5.65 27.67 4.89
CA VAL A 212 4.27 28.02 5.25
C VAL A 212 3.72 26.90 6.14
N HIS A 213 3.20 27.22 7.33
CA HIS A 213 2.59 26.24 8.24
C HIS A 213 3.46 25.00 8.52
N GLY A 214 4.76 25.17 8.79
CA GLY A 214 5.62 24.05 9.18
C GLY A 214 6.09 23.14 8.02
N ARG A 215 5.89 23.57 6.77
CA ARG A 215 6.28 22.82 5.56
C ARG A 215 6.99 23.70 4.55
N TYR A 216 7.90 23.10 3.80
CA TYR A 216 8.58 23.74 2.67
C TYR A 216 7.79 23.48 1.40
N LEU A 217 7.39 24.54 0.71
CA LEU A 217 6.78 24.51 -0.61
C LEU A 217 7.86 24.83 -1.64
N LEU A 218 8.16 23.88 -2.52
CA LEU A 218 9.21 23.98 -3.54
C LEU A 218 8.56 23.85 -4.92
N PRO A 219 8.48 24.92 -5.73
CA PRO A 219 7.84 24.90 -7.04
C PRO A 219 8.80 24.38 -8.14
N CYS A 220 9.64 23.40 -7.81
CA CYS A 220 10.69 22.89 -8.69
C CYS A 220 11.12 21.49 -8.25
N ASP A 221 11.86 20.80 -9.11
CA ASP A 221 12.49 19.53 -8.76
C ASP A 221 13.53 19.72 -7.66
N VAL A 222 13.57 18.77 -6.73
CA VAL A 222 14.43 18.82 -5.55
C VAL A 222 15.21 17.52 -5.45
N ARG A 223 16.53 17.64 -5.28
CA ARG A 223 17.38 16.52 -4.88
C ARG A 223 17.94 16.79 -3.49
N LEU A 224 17.69 15.87 -2.56
CA LEU A 224 18.34 15.86 -1.27
C LEU A 224 19.70 15.14 -1.41
N PRO A 225 20.77 15.70 -0.84
CA PRO A 225 22.12 15.16 -0.96
C PRO A 225 22.25 13.82 -0.23
N ALA A 226 23.06 12.93 -0.82
CA ALA A 226 23.40 11.64 -0.25
C ALA A 226 24.04 11.75 1.15
N HIS A 227 23.85 10.73 1.98
CA HIS A 227 24.43 10.59 3.32
C HIS A 227 24.17 11.79 4.26
N THR A 228 23.02 12.45 4.08
CA THR A 228 22.58 13.54 4.96
C THR A 228 21.35 13.16 5.76
N ALA A 229 21.19 13.79 6.92
CA ALA A 229 19.98 13.70 7.72
C ALA A 229 19.28 15.06 7.73
N MET A 230 18.00 15.08 7.40
CA MET A 230 17.19 16.28 7.28
C MET A 230 15.85 16.09 8.02
N GLN A 231 15.29 17.17 8.52
CA GLN A 231 14.01 17.17 9.21
C GLN A 231 13.10 18.28 8.69
N GLY A 232 11.86 17.91 8.33
CA GLY A 232 10.81 18.82 7.92
C GLY A 232 9.89 18.22 6.85
N ASN A 233 8.69 18.79 6.74
CA ASN A 233 7.71 18.37 5.74
C ASN A 233 7.97 19.07 4.41
N LEU A 234 7.90 18.32 3.30
CA LEU A 234 8.17 18.83 1.96
C LEU A 234 6.93 18.72 1.07
N VAL A 235 6.61 19.81 0.37
CA VAL A 235 5.65 19.83 -0.74
C VAL A 235 6.40 20.29 -1.97
N VAL A 236 6.61 19.38 -2.92
CA VAL A 236 7.43 19.58 -4.11
C VAL A 236 6.52 19.54 -5.34
N ASP A 237 6.41 20.66 -6.05
CA ASP A 237 5.73 20.72 -7.35
C ASP A 237 6.68 20.23 -8.45
N GLY A 238 6.91 18.92 -8.46
CA GLY A 238 7.92 18.28 -9.30
C GLY A 238 8.39 16.95 -8.72
N THR A 239 9.61 16.57 -9.09
CA THR A 239 10.28 15.35 -8.64
C THR A 239 11.10 15.62 -7.39
N LEU A 240 10.86 14.83 -6.33
CA LEU A 240 11.74 14.76 -5.17
C LEU A 240 12.62 13.51 -5.26
N VAL A 241 13.93 13.69 -5.20
CA VAL A 241 14.89 12.58 -5.10
C VAL A 241 15.61 12.64 -3.76
N LEU A 242 15.48 11.58 -2.97
CA LEU A 242 16.31 11.34 -1.79
C LEU A 242 17.57 10.61 -2.24
N GLY A 243 18.73 11.25 -2.11
CA GLY A 243 20.01 10.67 -2.49
C GLY A 243 20.38 9.43 -1.66
N ASP A 244 21.35 8.65 -2.15
CA ASP A 244 21.87 7.44 -1.49
C ASP A 244 22.14 7.67 0.01
N GLY A 245 21.58 6.82 0.87
CA GLY A 245 21.75 6.93 2.32
C GLY A 245 21.24 8.25 2.93
N CYS A 246 20.34 8.99 2.29
CA CYS A 246 19.70 10.17 2.86
C CYS A 246 18.63 9.75 3.87
N VAL A 247 18.54 10.42 5.02
CA VAL A 247 17.43 10.31 5.97
C VAL A 247 16.60 11.58 5.94
N LEU A 248 15.29 11.42 5.77
CA LEU A 248 14.31 12.50 5.93
C LEU A 248 13.32 12.15 7.04
N HIS A 249 13.27 12.98 8.07
CA HIS A 249 12.20 12.95 9.06
C HIS A 249 11.14 13.98 8.71
N GLY A 250 10.00 13.52 8.18
CA GLY A 250 8.90 14.35 7.77
C GLY A 250 8.13 13.75 6.60
N SER A 251 6.91 14.24 6.40
CA SER A 251 6.06 13.79 5.31
C SER A 251 6.37 14.54 4.01
N VAL A 252 6.21 13.84 2.89
CA VAL A 252 6.45 14.34 1.54
C VAL A 252 5.17 14.32 0.75
N LYS A 253 4.89 15.42 0.04
CA LYS A 253 3.95 15.46 -1.07
C LYS A 253 4.69 15.91 -2.33
N ALA A 254 4.65 15.13 -3.41
CA ALA A 254 5.31 15.49 -4.66
C ALA A 254 4.53 15.03 -5.89
N HIS A 255 4.97 15.40 -7.10
CA HIS A 255 4.48 14.72 -8.30
C HIS A 255 5.10 13.32 -8.40
N ARG A 256 6.42 13.25 -8.27
CA ARG A 256 7.17 11.98 -8.27
C ARG A 256 8.14 11.94 -7.10
N VAL A 257 8.30 10.78 -6.48
CA VAL A 257 9.23 10.56 -5.38
C VAL A 257 10.16 9.40 -5.72
N GLU A 258 11.47 9.64 -5.60
CA GLU A 258 12.49 8.63 -5.81
C GLU A 258 13.36 8.52 -4.56
N LEU A 259 13.44 7.32 -4.01
CA LEU A 259 14.39 6.99 -2.94
C LEU A 259 15.51 6.16 -3.57
N GLU A 260 16.72 6.71 -3.55
CA GLU A 260 17.91 5.97 -3.94
C GLU A 260 18.27 4.91 -2.89
N ARG A 261 19.36 4.17 -3.13
CA ARG A 261 19.76 3.07 -2.27
C ARG A 261 19.92 3.54 -0.83
N HIS A 262 19.52 2.70 0.13
CA HIS A 262 19.66 2.97 1.56
C HIS A 262 19.05 4.31 2.05
N ALA A 263 18.25 4.99 1.21
CA ALA A 263 17.55 6.20 1.60
C ALA A 263 16.39 5.83 2.53
N PHE A 264 16.21 6.63 3.57
CA PHE A 264 15.23 6.40 4.61
C PHE A 264 14.31 7.60 4.74
N LEU A 265 13.01 7.36 4.78
CA LEU A 265 12.01 8.39 5.01
C LEU A 265 11.11 7.96 6.19
N HIS A 266 11.17 8.73 7.29
CA HIS A 266 10.24 8.61 8.41
C HIS A 266 9.09 9.60 8.21
N GLY A 267 7.92 9.10 7.81
CA GLY A 267 6.78 9.93 7.46
C GLY A 267 5.99 9.41 6.26
N GLY A 268 4.87 10.07 5.97
CA GLY A 268 4.01 9.69 4.85
C GLY A 268 4.52 10.21 3.51
N VAL A 269 4.33 9.43 2.45
CA VAL A 269 4.66 9.79 1.07
C VAL A 269 3.39 9.83 0.24
N PHE A 270 3.10 10.99 -0.34
CA PHE A 270 1.97 11.22 -1.23
C PHE A 270 2.47 11.72 -2.58
N ALA A 271 2.52 10.85 -3.58
CA ALA A 271 2.93 11.17 -4.94
C ALA A 271 1.71 11.23 -5.87
N ARG A 272 1.66 12.24 -6.73
CA ARG A 272 0.63 12.31 -7.79
C ARG A 272 0.83 11.22 -8.85
N ASP A 273 2.08 10.98 -9.22
CA ASP A 273 2.49 10.06 -10.27
C ASP A 273 3.19 8.86 -9.63
N ASP A 274 4.53 8.81 -9.66
CA ASP A 274 5.27 7.59 -9.31
C ASP A 274 6.01 7.70 -7.97
N VAL A 275 6.13 6.56 -7.28
CA VAL A 275 7.03 6.34 -6.14
C VAL A 275 7.99 5.21 -6.50
N LEU A 276 9.29 5.51 -6.56
CA LEU A 276 10.33 4.56 -6.93
C LEU A 276 11.28 4.33 -5.76
N LEU A 277 11.33 3.10 -5.27
CA LEU A 277 12.19 2.70 -4.15
C LEU A 277 13.30 1.78 -4.64
N ALA A 278 14.55 2.22 -4.49
CA ALA A 278 15.74 1.44 -4.80
C ALA A 278 16.13 0.50 -3.64
N SER A 279 17.16 -0.30 -3.85
CA SER A 279 17.54 -1.37 -2.92
C SER A 279 18.02 -0.84 -1.58
N GLY A 280 17.58 -1.48 -0.50
CA GLY A 280 17.84 -1.07 0.88
C GLY A 280 17.14 0.22 1.31
N SER A 281 16.35 0.86 0.44
CA SER A 281 15.57 2.04 0.83
C SER A 281 14.36 1.65 1.68
N CYS A 282 13.95 2.55 2.58
CA CYS A 282 12.89 2.29 3.53
C CYS A 282 11.96 3.50 3.67
N ILE A 283 10.66 3.26 3.67
CA ILE A 283 9.65 4.23 4.08
C ILE A 283 8.95 3.72 5.33
N ASP A 284 9.07 4.47 6.41
CA ASP A 284 8.39 4.24 7.67
C ASP A 284 7.19 5.21 7.77
N GLY A 285 6.13 4.87 7.03
CA GLY A 285 4.91 5.64 6.95
C GLY A 285 4.04 5.24 5.76
N VAL A 286 2.83 5.82 5.70
CA VAL A 286 1.85 5.55 4.64
C VAL A 286 2.39 5.98 3.28
N VAL A 287 2.18 5.16 2.25
CA VAL A 287 2.57 5.45 0.86
C VAL A 287 1.34 5.49 -0.01
N SER A 288 1.15 6.57 -0.76
CA SER A 288 0.10 6.70 -1.77
C SER A 288 0.65 7.28 -3.06
N ALA A 289 0.51 6.54 -4.15
CA ALA A 289 0.94 6.96 -5.49
C ALA A 289 -0.24 6.93 -6.48
N GLY A 290 -0.47 8.01 -7.22
CA GLY A 290 -1.52 8.02 -8.26
C GLY A 290 -1.16 7.21 -9.53
N GLY A 291 0.13 6.90 -9.71
CA GLY A 291 0.71 6.12 -10.80
C GLY A 291 1.35 4.82 -10.30
N LEU A 292 2.65 4.65 -10.56
CA LEU A 292 3.39 3.42 -10.24
C LEU A 292 4.08 3.51 -8.88
N LEU A 293 3.88 2.50 -8.03
CA LEU A 293 4.77 2.18 -6.91
C LEU A 293 5.72 1.05 -7.32
N ARG A 294 7.01 1.35 -7.43
CA ARG A 294 8.04 0.36 -7.74
C ARG A 294 8.91 0.06 -6.52
N LEU A 295 8.98 -1.21 -6.14
CA LEU A 295 9.83 -1.72 -5.05
C LEU A 295 10.95 -2.57 -5.65
N THR A 296 12.21 -2.13 -5.50
CA THR A 296 13.38 -2.87 -6.01
C THR A 296 14.36 -3.12 -4.88
N GLY A 297 14.15 -4.17 -4.07
CA GLY A 297 14.97 -4.38 -2.87
C GLY A 297 14.58 -3.50 -1.68
N ALA A 298 13.35 -2.98 -1.64
CA ALA A 298 12.95 -1.93 -0.69
C ALA A 298 12.05 -2.46 0.43
N ARG A 299 11.93 -1.67 1.50
CA ARG A 299 11.04 -1.92 2.63
C ARG A 299 10.01 -0.81 2.82
N ILE A 300 8.78 -1.19 3.15
CA ILE A 300 7.73 -0.27 3.60
C ILE A 300 7.20 -0.75 4.95
N GLY A 301 7.17 0.16 5.93
CA GLY A 301 6.81 -0.13 7.31
C GLY A 301 7.87 -0.94 8.04
N VAL A 302 7.59 -1.23 9.31
CA VAL A 302 8.43 -2.05 10.18
C VAL A 302 7.55 -2.97 11.04
N ALA A 303 8.15 -4.02 11.60
CA ALA A 303 7.44 -4.91 12.52
C ALA A 303 6.89 -4.12 13.73
N GLY A 304 5.64 -4.41 14.11
CA GLY A 304 4.92 -3.72 15.18
C GLY A 304 4.35 -2.36 14.80
N HIS A 305 4.71 -1.81 13.62
CA HIS A 305 4.16 -0.57 13.08
C HIS A 305 3.81 -0.77 11.59
N PRO A 306 2.78 -1.58 11.29
CA PRO A 306 2.34 -1.77 9.91
C PRO A 306 1.81 -0.47 9.32
N VAL A 307 2.05 -0.29 8.01
CA VAL A 307 1.63 0.89 7.26
C VAL A 307 0.92 0.45 5.97
N SER A 308 0.02 1.32 5.48
CA SER A 308 -0.66 1.06 4.22
C SER A 308 0.11 1.68 3.05
N ALA A 309 0.30 0.89 1.99
CA ALA A 309 0.84 1.32 0.72
C ALA A 309 -0.17 1.07 -0.41
N CYS A 310 -0.56 2.11 -1.13
CA CYS A 310 -1.45 1.99 -2.26
C CYS A 310 -0.92 2.71 -3.50
N ALA A 311 -1.16 2.12 -4.66
CA ALA A 311 -0.86 2.75 -5.94
C ALA A 311 -1.85 2.32 -7.01
N ARG A 312 -1.90 3.06 -8.13
CA ARG A 312 -2.63 2.60 -9.31
C ARG A 312 -2.03 1.30 -9.83
N ASP A 313 -0.71 1.26 -9.99
CA ASP A 313 0.01 0.04 -10.31
C ASP A 313 1.14 -0.20 -9.32
N VAL A 314 1.38 -1.46 -8.98
CA VAL A 314 2.49 -1.86 -8.10
C VAL A 314 3.40 -2.83 -8.85
N SER A 315 4.70 -2.59 -8.80
CA SER A 315 5.71 -3.46 -9.40
C SER A 315 6.78 -3.79 -8.37
N VAL A 316 6.90 -5.06 -8.02
CA VAL A 316 7.95 -5.56 -7.11
C VAL A 316 8.99 -6.35 -7.90
N ILE A 317 10.27 -6.00 -7.75
CA ILE A 317 11.38 -6.63 -8.46
C ILE A 317 12.45 -7.06 -7.47
N GLY A 318 12.85 -8.33 -7.52
CA GLY A 318 13.87 -8.88 -6.65
C GLY A 318 13.32 -9.22 -5.26
N HIS A 319 13.94 -8.69 -4.22
CA HIS A 319 13.43 -8.82 -2.85
C HIS A 319 12.65 -7.56 -2.44
N ALA A 320 11.64 -7.69 -1.60
CA ALA A 320 10.99 -6.54 -0.94
C ALA A 320 10.23 -7.01 0.29
N CYS A 321 10.05 -6.11 1.26
CA CYS A 321 9.25 -6.38 2.45
C CYS A 321 8.24 -5.25 2.66
N VAL A 322 6.98 -5.61 2.89
CA VAL A 322 5.94 -4.68 3.30
C VAL A 322 5.33 -5.17 4.59
N HIS A 323 5.31 -4.31 5.61
CA HIS A 323 4.59 -4.56 6.86
C HIS A 323 3.27 -3.80 6.79
N GLY A 324 2.16 -4.49 6.65
CA GLY A 324 0.82 -3.91 6.55
C GLY A 324 0.14 -4.21 5.21
N ASP A 325 -0.40 -3.17 4.58
CA ASP A 325 -1.27 -3.32 3.42
C ASP A 325 -0.52 -2.94 2.14
N LEU A 326 -0.67 -3.74 1.09
CA LEU A 326 -0.18 -3.42 -0.24
C LEU A 326 -1.31 -3.58 -1.27
N VAL A 327 -1.78 -2.45 -1.78
CA VAL A 327 -2.94 -2.39 -2.67
C VAL A 327 -2.56 -1.82 -4.04
N ALA A 328 -2.87 -2.58 -5.09
CA ALA A 328 -2.74 -2.18 -6.48
C ALA A 328 -4.14 -1.99 -7.09
N CYS A 329 -4.58 -0.73 -7.26
CA CYS A 329 -5.94 -0.41 -7.69
C CYS A 329 -6.26 -0.87 -9.12
N ARG A 330 -5.25 -1.01 -9.98
CA ARG A 330 -5.38 -1.48 -11.35
C ARG A 330 -4.60 -2.77 -11.59
N SER A 331 -3.30 -2.78 -11.31
CA SER A 331 -2.47 -3.96 -11.55
C SER A 331 -1.26 -4.03 -10.63
N GLY A 332 -1.15 -5.14 -9.89
CA GLY A 332 0.02 -5.48 -9.09
C GLY A 332 0.78 -6.64 -9.73
N TRP A 333 2.09 -6.50 -9.83
CA TRP A 333 2.99 -7.53 -10.36
C TRP A 333 4.19 -7.70 -9.47
N PHE A 334 4.66 -8.93 -9.32
CA PHE A 334 5.93 -9.21 -8.66
C PHE A 334 6.78 -10.14 -9.50
N HIS A 335 8.08 -9.90 -9.46
CA HIS A 335 9.12 -10.78 -9.96
C HIS A 335 10.16 -10.97 -8.86
N ALA A 336 9.83 -11.87 -7.95
CA ALA A 336 10.59 -12.22 -6.77
C ALA A 336 11.73 -13.20 -7.08
N SER A 337 12.93 -12.92 -6.58
CA SER A 337 14.06 -13.85 -6.67
C SER A 337 13.78 -15.12 -5.86
N ARG A 338 14.07 -16.29 -6.44
CA ARG A 338 13.88 -17.60 -5.80
C ARG A 338 14.84 -17.89 -4.67
#